data_AF-A0A958MNL2-F1
#
_entry.id   AF-A0A958MNL2-F1
#
_cell.length_a   1.000
_cell.length_b   1.000
_cell.length_c   1.000
_cell.angle_alpha   90.00
_cell.angle_beta   90.00
_cell.angle_gamma   90.00
#
_symmetry.space_group_name_H-M   'P 1'
#
loop_
_entity.id
_entity.type
_entity.pdbx_description
1 polymer ?
#
loop_
_entity_poly.entity_id
_entity_poly.type
_entity_poly.pdbx_seq_one_letter_code
_entity_poly.pdbx_strand_id
1 'polypeptide(L)' 'MVKQLTKAEEEIMQVLWQLGKANVKMIISELPDPKPAYNTVSTIVRILETKGFVDYEK' A
#
# COMPACT_ATOMS: atom_id res chain seq x y z
N MET A 1 -22.01 0.37 -0.25
CA MET A 1 -21.27 -0.54 -1.14
C MET A 1 -19.93 -0.84 -0.49
N VAL A 2 -19.55 -2.11 -0.37
CA VAL A 2 -18.25 -2.50 0.20
C VAL A 2 -17.16 -2.09 -0.80
N LYS A 3 -16.20 -1.26 -0.39
CA LYS A 3 -15.06 -0.90 -1.23
C LYS A 3 -14.18 -2.14 -1.35
N GLN A 4 -14.13 -2.74 -2.53
CA GLN A 4 -13.32 -3.93 -2.78
C GLN A 4 -11.88 -3.53 -3.12
N LEU A 5 -10.94 -4.27 -2.54
CA LEU A 5 -9.53 -4.17 -2.88
C LEU A 5 -9.18 -5.18 -3.97
N THR A 6 -8.35 -4.77 -4.91
CA THR A 6 -7.67 -5.71 -5.79
C THR A 6 -6.61 -6.48 -5.00
N LYS A 7 -6.13 -7.62 -5.52
CA LYS A 7 -5.08 -8.40 -4.84
C LYS A 7 -3.84 -7.56 -4.51
N ALA A 8 -3.39 -6.74 -5.46
CA ALA A 8 -2.23 -5.88 -5.25
C ALA A 8 -2.47 -4.79 -4.18
N GLU A 9 -3.68 -4.23 -4.13
CA GLU A 9 -4.05 -3.26 -3.08
C GLU A 9 -4.13 -3.93 -1.71
N GLU A 10 -4.66 -5.15 -1.64
CA GLU A 10 -4.75 -5.93 -0.41
C GLU A 10 -3.36 -6.29 0.12
N GLU A 11 -2.44 -6.73 -0.73
CA GLU A 11 -1.06 -7.02 -0.34
C GLU A 11 -0.37 -5.78 0.26
N ILE A 12 -0.49 -4.63 -0.40
CA ILE A 12 0.08 -3.36 0.07
C ILE A 12 -0.56 -2.93 1.39
N MET A 13 -1.89 -3.06 1.50
CA MET A 13 -2.63 -2.73 2.72
C MET A 13 -2.22 -3.64 3.88
N GLN A 14 -2.05 -4.94 3.66
CA GLN A 14 -1.61 -5.88 4.69
C GLN A 14 -0.22 -5.50 5.20
N VAL A 15 0.74 -5.24 4.31
CA VAL A 15 2.08 -4.80 4.69
C VAL A 15 2.02 -3.50 5.49
N LEU A 16 1.29 -2.49 4.99
CA LEU A 16 1.14 -1.22 5.69
C LEU A 16 0.47 -1.39 7.07
N TRP A 17 -0.51 -2.27 7.19
CA TRP A 17 -1.17 -2.58 8.46
C TRP A 17 -0.23 -3.24 9.47
N GLN A 18 0.65 -4.14 9.02
CA GLN A 18 1.67 -4.76 9.87
C GLN A 18 2.70 -3.74 10.35
N LEU A 19 3.07 -2.78 9.49
CA LEU A 19 4.04 -1.73 9.81
C LEU A 19 3.43 -0.57 10.63
N GLY A 20 2.11 -0.39 10.58
CA GLY A 20 1.37 0.71 11.21
C GLY A 20 1.58 2.06 10.53
N LYS A 21 2.82 2.55 10.48
CA LYS A 21 3.21 3.76 9.74
C LYS A 21 4.46 3.44 8.91
N ALA A 22 4.34 3.60 7.60
CA ALA A 22 5.43 3.30 6.68
C ALA A 22 5.47 4.28 5.52
N ASN A 23 6.67 4.50 4.99
CA ASN A 23 6.83 5.14 3.69
C ASN A 23 6.86 4.09 2.56
N VAL A 24 6.71 4.54 1.32
CA VAL A 24 6.67 3.66 0.14
C VAL A 24 7.89 2.74 0.04
N LYS A 25 9.09 3.19 0.43
CA LYS A 25 10.31 2.36 0.40
C LYS A 25 10.29 1.25 1.44
N MET A 26 9.76 1.52 2.64
CA MET A 26 9.60 0.50 3.68
C MET A 26 8.61 -0.57 3.21
N ILE A 27 7.47 -0.16 2.64
CA ILE A 27 6.48 -1.10 2.09
C ILE A 27 7.12 -2.02 1.04
N ILE A 28 7.88 -1.46 0.09
CA ILE A 28 8.59 -2.26 -0.94
C ILE A 28 9.60 -3.23 -0.32
N SER A 29 10.20 -2.87 0.81
CA SER A 29 11.22 -3.70 1.46
C SER A 29 10.64 -4.99 2.04
N GLU A 30 9.40 -4.92 2.52
CA GLU A 30 8.64 -6.05 3.08
C GLU A 30 7.89 -6.89 2.03
N LEU A 31 7.81 -6.41 0.78
CA LEU A 31 7.16 -7.17 -0.30
C LEU A 31 8.07 -8.30 -0.81
N PRO A 32 7.48 -9.44 -1.20
CA PRO A 32 8.23 -10.57 -1.76
C PRO A 32 8.84 -10.24 -3.13
N ASP A 33 9.89 -10.97 -3.50
CA ASP A 33 10.51 -10.85 -4.82
C ASP A 33 9.68 -11.54 -5.92
N PRO A 34 9.56 -10.95 -7.13
CA PRO A 34 10.19 -9.69 -7.54
C PRO A 34 9.47 -8.47 -6.98
N LYS A 35 10.22 -7.57 -6.35
CA LYS A 35 9.68 -6.35 -5.76
C LYS A 35 9.04 -5.44 -6.81
N PRO A 36 7.81 -4.97 -6.59
CA PRO A 36 7.20 -4.00 -7.48
C PRO A 36 8.02 -2.72 -7.57
N ALA A 37 7.93 -2.05 -8.72
CA ALA A 37 8.56 -0.76 -8.89
C ALA A 37 7.95 0.30 -7.94
N TYR A 38 8.76 1.30 -7.58
CA TYR A 38 8.35 2.34 -6.63
C TYR A 38 7.07 3.08 -7.04
N ASN A 39 6.95 3.40 -8.32
CA ASN A 39 5.77 4.04 -8.89
C ASN A 39 4.51 3.17 -8.73
N THR A 40 4.62 1.86 -8.90
CA THR A 40 3.50 0.93 -8.72
C THR A 40 2.98 0.99 -7.27
N VAL A 41 3.87 0.86 -6.29
CA VAL A 41 3.49 0.95 -4.87
C VAL A 41 2.93 2.33 -4.55
N SER A 42 3.56 3.41 -5.03
CA SER A 42 3.09 4.78 -4.81
C SER A 42 1.70 5.03 -5.40
N THR A 43 1.40 4.49 -6.58
CA THR A 43 0.06 4.59 -7.19
C THR A 43 -0.96 3.83 -6.35
N ILE A 44 -0.65 2.62 -5.90
CA ILE A 44 -1.56 1.81 -5.08
C ILE A 44 -1.84 2.49 -3.74
N VAL A 45 -0.83 3.02 -3.05
CA VAL A 45 -1.01 3.77 -1.79
C VAL A 45 -1.94 4.96 -2.00
N ARG A 46 -1.80 5.69 -3.10
CA ARG A 46 -2.69 6.81 -3.44
C ARG A 46 -4.12 6.37 -3.79
N ILE A 47 -4.29 5.19 -4.37
CA ILE A 47 -5.62 4.59 -4.58
C ILE A 47 -6.25 4.21 -3.24
N LEU A 48 -5.49 3.60 -2.32
CA LEU A 48 -5.95 3.28 -0.97
C LEU A 48 -6.35 4.55 -0.20
N GLU A 49 -5.59 5.63 -0.35
CA GLU A 49 -5.90 6.96 0.21
C GLU A 49 -7.20 7.51 -0.38
N THR A 50 -7.34 7.49 -1.71
CA THR A 50 -8.58 7.93 -2.40
C THR A 50 -9.79 7.08 -1.99
N LYS A 51 -9.56 5.79 -1.72
CA LYS A 51 -10.57 4.88 -1.18
C LYS A 51 -10.81 5.10 0.32
N GLY A 52 -10.02 5.90 1.03
CA GLY A 52 -10.17 6.23 2.45
C GLY A 52 -9.74 5.10 3.40
N PHE A 53 -8.86 4.20 2.95
CA PHE A 53 -8.30 3.14 3.79
C PHE A 53 -7.03 3.56 4.53
N VAL A 54 -6.31 4.53 3.99
CA VAL A 54 -5.04 5.04 4.53
C VAL A 54 -5.05 6.56 4.45
N ASP A 55 -4.21 7.20 5.25
CA ASP A 55 -3.98 8.64 5.22
C ASP A 55 -2.47 8.90 5.32
N TYR A 56 -2.05 10.12 5.03
CA TYR A 56 -0.66 10.55 5.17
C TYR A 56 -0.48 11.36 6.45
N GLU A 57 0.66 11.18 7.10
CA GLU A 57 1.10 12.04 8.21
C GLU A 57 2.30 12.86 7.75
N LYS A 58 2.34 14.15 8.13
CA LYS A 58 3.43 15.07 7.82
C LYS A 58 4.69 14.79 8.62
#